data_AF-A0A7W0M9G2-F1
#
_entry.id   AF-A0A7W0M9G2-F1
#
_cell.length_a   1.000
_cell.length_b   1.000
_cell.length_c   1.000
_cell.angle_alpha   90.00
_cell.angle_beta   90.00
_cell.angle_gamma   90.00
#
_symmetry.space_group_name_H-M   'P 1'
#
loop_
_entity.id
_entity.type
_entity.pdbx_description
1 polymer ?
#
loop_
_entity_poly.entity_id
_entity_poly.type
_entity_poly.pdbx_seq_one_letter_code
_entity_poly.pdbx_strand_id
1 'polypeptide(L)'
;SPDLNPIELAFSKFKKLLRDAAARTTETLWELCGRVLDLFPEHDDAHEPSFDFGLMDATKEFQREFITRAVKRVKGNMSDAAKLLGLHRSNLYRKMRQLDMEVVED
;
A
#
# COMPACT_ATOMS: atom_id res chain seq x y z
N SER A 1 2.83 21.15 -1.00
CA SER A 1 1.79 20.42 -1.73
C SER A 1 1.33 19.26 -0.90
N PRO A 2 0.04 18.88 -0.88
CA PRO A 2 -0.34 17.63 -0.25
C PRO A 2 0.12 16.50 -1.18
N ASP A 3 1.18 15.81 -0.79
CA ASP A 3 1.59 14.57 -1.44
C ASP A 3 0.56 13.51 -1.07
N LEU A 4 -0.43 13.31 -1.95
CA LEU A 4 -1.41 12.23 -1.79
C LEU A 4 -0.64 10.91 -1.75
N ASN A 5 -0.91 10.09 -0.73
CA ASN A 5 -0.34 8.75 -0.69
C ASN A 5 -0.84 7.91 -1.90
N PRO A 6 -0.15 6.81 -2.27
CA PRO A 6 -0.53 6.02 -3.44
C PRO A 6 -1.97 5.49 -3.43
N ILE A 7 -2.52 5.22 -2.24
CA ILE A 7 -3.91 4.76 -2.06
C ILE A 7 -4.89 5.89 -2.41
N GLU A 8 -4.65 7.10 -1.91
CA GLU A 8 -5.43 8.28 -2.22
C GLU A 8 -5.35 8.64 -3.70
N LEU A 9 -4.19 8.45 -4.34
CA LEU A 9 -4.03 8.64 -5.77
C LEU A 9 -4.88 7.63 -6.57
N ALA A 10 -4.89 6.36 -6.15
CA ALA A 10 -5.74 5.33 -6.74
C ALA A 10 -7.24 5.67 -6.60
N PHE A 11 -7.68 6.07 -5.39
CA PHE A 11 -9.06 6.50 -5.16
C PHE A 11 -9.43 7.76 -5.94
N SER A 12 -8.50 8.71 -6.06
CA SER A 12 -8.72 9.93 -6.85
C SER A 12 -8.93 9.60 -8.32
N LYS A 13 -8.09 8.71 -8.89
CA LYS A 13 -8.22 8.20 -10.26
C LYS A 13 -9.53 7.45 -10.46
N PHE A 14 -9.87 6.54 -9.55
CA PHE A 14 -11.12 5.77 -9.59
C PHE A 14 -12.36 6.69 -9.61
N LYS A 15 -12.43 7.62 -8.65
CA LYS A 15 -13.53 8.60 -8.56
C LYS A 15 -13.61 9.48 -9.80
N LYS A 16 -12.48 9.84 -10.41
CA LYS A 16 -12.46 10.63 -11.65
C LYS A 16 -13.10 9.84 -12.80
N LEU A 17 -12.67 8.60 -13.02
CA LEU A 17 -13.21 7.74 -14.09
C LEU A 17 -14.73 7.54 -13.96
N LEU A 18 -15.23 7.34 -12.73
CA LEU A 18 -16.67 7.24 -12.48
C LEU A 18 -17.43 8.53 -12.80
N ARG A 19 -16.89 9.70 -12.42
CA ARG A 19 -17.50 11.00 -12.73
C ARG A 19 -17.54 11.27 -14.23
N ASP A 20 -16.44 10.99 -14.93
CA ASP A 20 -16.32 11.26 -16.37
C ASP A 20 -17.31 10.41 -17.18
N ALA A 21 -17.61 9.19 -16.74
CA ALA A 21 -18.57 8.30 -17.39
C ALA A 21 -20.05 8.66 -17.14
N ALA A 22 -20.35 9.53 -16.18
CA ALA A 22 -21.65 10.16 -15.96
C ALA A 22 -22.88 9.20 -15.91
N ALA A 23 -22.72 8.00 -15.35
CA ALA A 23 -23.83 7.05 -15.15
C ALA A 23 -24.94 7.67 -14.29
N ARG A 24 -26.21 7.48 -14.70
CA ARG A 24 -27.39 8.10 -14.06
C ARG A 24 -28.38 7.11 -13.46
N THR A 25 -28.10 5.81 -13.55
CA THR A 25 -28.91 4.77 -12.90
C THR A 25 -28.01 3.90 -12.04
N THR A 26 -28.60 3.27 -11.02
CA THR A 26 -27.87 2.35 -10.12
C THR A 26 -27.28 1.17 -10.87
N GLU A 27 -28.02 0.61 -11.83
CA GLU A 27 -27.61 -0.52 -12.66
C GLU A 27 -26.41 -0.16 -13.54
N THR A 28 -26.49 0.95 -14.28
CA THR A 28 -25.37 1.40 -15.14
C THR A 28 -24.15 1.83 -14.33
N LEU A 29 -24.35 2.33 -13.10
CA LEU A 29 -23.26 2.64 -12.19
C LEU A 29 -22.56 1.36 -11.70
N TRP A 30 -23.31 0.30 -11.39
CA TRP A 30 -22.73 -0.97 -10.95
C TRP A 30 -21.85 -1.62 -12.03
N GLU A 31 -22.36 -1.68 -13.26
CA GLU A 31 -21.60 -2.17 -14.42
C GLU A 31 -20.36 -1.32 -14.70
N LEU A 32 -20.49 0.00 -14.56
CA LEU A 32 -19.37 0.93 -14.71
C LEU A 32 -18.30 0.71 -13.64
N CYS A 33 -18.70 0.51 -12.37
CA CYS A 33 -17.76 0.20 -11.29
C CYS A 33 -16.94 -1.05 -11.61
N GLY A 34 -17.58 -2.13 -12.08
CA GLY A 34 -16.87 -3.35 -12.50
C GLY A 34 -15.83 -3.07 -13.59
N ARG A 35 -16.24 -2.45 -14.70
CA ARG A 35 -15.33 -2.12 -15.81
C ARG A 35 -14.19 -1.19 -15.41
N VAL A 36 -14.43 -0.26 -14.49
CA VAL A 36 -13.39 0.65 -13.99
C VAL A 36 -12.42 -0.10 -13.08
N LEU A 37 -12.89 -1.04 -12.26
CA LEU A 37 -12.03 -1.88 -11.42
C LEU A 37 -11.07 -2.74 -12.26
N ASP A 38 -11.51 -3.26 -13.41
CA ASP A 38 -10.66 -4.02 -14.34
C ASP A 38 -9.45 -3.22 -14.87
N LEU A 39 -9.48 -1.88 -14.77
CA LEU A 39 -8.36 -1.01 -15.17
C LEU A 39 -7.28 -0.85 -14.10
N PHE A 40 -7.52 -1.38 -12.90
CA PHE A 40 -6.55 -1.41 -11.82
C PHE A 40 -5.93 -2.81 -11.81
N PRO A 41 -4.62 -2.93 -12.09
CA PRO A 41 -3.98 -4.24 -12.08
C PRO A 41 -4.14 -4.85 -10.70
N GLU A 42 -4.53 -6.12 -10.66
CA GLU A 42 -4.39 -6.92 -9.46
C GLU A 42 -2.93 -6.86 -9.04
N HIS A 43 -2.68 -6.46 -7.79
CA HIS A 43 -1.35 -6.59 -7.23
C HIS A 43 -1.14 -8.09 -7.02
N ASP A 44 -0.38 -8.70 -7.93
CA ASP A 44 0.04 -10.11 -7.84
C ASP A 44 1.11 -10.24 -6.75
N ASP A 45 0.70 -9.96 -5.52
CA ASP A 45 1.43 -10.30 -4.31
C ASP A 45 0.47 -11.23 -3.56
N ALA A 46 0.54 -12.51 -3.93
CA ALA A 46 -0.33 -13.60 -3.50
C ALA A 46 -0.23 -13.91 -1.99
N HIS A 47 -0.67 -12.97 -1.17
CA HIS A 47 -1.05 -13.23 0.21
C HIS A 47 -2.45 -12.68 0.41
N GLU A 48 -3.46 -13.49 0.05
CA GLU A 48 -4.81 -13.24 0.53
C GLU A 48 -4.72 -13.24 2.07
N PRO A 49 -4.92 -12.09 2.73
CA PRO A 49 -4.72 -12.01 4.16
C PRO A 49 -5.73 -12.96 4.80
N SER A 50 -5.23 -13.98 5.50
CA SER A 50 -6.09 -14.83 6.31
C SER A 50 -6.86 -13.93 7.28
N PHE A 51 -8.19 -13.95 7.16
CA PHE A 51 -9.10 -13.25 8.06
C PHE A 51 -9.14 -13.88 9.46
N ASP A 52 -8.33 -14.91 9.71
CA ASP A 52 -8.21 -15.57 11.01
C ASP A 52 -7.55 -14.64 12.06
N PHE A 53 -6.97 -13.51 11.62
CA PHE A 53 -6.36 -12.51 12.49
C PHE A 53 -7.06 -11.15 12.42
N GLY A 54 -7.04 -10.41 13.53
CA GLY A 54 -7.67 -9.09 13.63
C GLY A 54 -6.93 -7.99 12.85
N LEU A 55 -7.57 -6.83 12.71
CA LEU A 55 -7.03 -5.65 11.97
C LEU A 55 -5.60 -5.25 12.38
N MET A 56 -5.23 -5.48 13.65
CA MET A 56 -3.89 -5.20 14.14
C MET A 56 -2.83 -6.06 13.44
N ASP A 57 -3.10 -7.34 13.20
CA ASP A 57 -2.14 -8.24 12.58
C ASP A 57 -2.07 -8.03 11.07
N ALA A 58 -3.21 -7.75 10.42
CA ALA A 58 -3.22 -7.29 9.03
C ALA A 58 -2.38 -6.01 8.84
N THR A 59 -2.48 -5.06 9.78
CA THR A 59 -1.66 -3.84 9.75
C THR A 59 -0.18 -4.15 9.93
N LYS A 60 0.18 -5.05 10.84
CA LYS A 60 1.59 -5.45 11.04
C LYS A 60 2.15 -6.08 9.77
N GLU A 61 1.40 -6.97 9.14
CA GLU A 61 1.85 -7.66 7.93
C GLU A 61 2.08 -6.70 6.78
N PHE A 62 1.11 -5.81 6.53
CA PHE A 62 1.28 -4.74 5.55
C PHE A 62 2.51 -3.88 5.85
N GLN A 63 2.74 -3.51 7.13
CA GLN A 63 3.91 -2.72 7.51
C GLN A 63 5.23 -3.47 7.26
N ARG A 64 5.32 -4.76 7.58
CA ARG A 64 6.51 -5.60 7.32
C ARG A 64 6.82 -5.64 5.83
N GLU A 65 5.79 -5.91 5.04
CA GLU A 65 5.92 -6.02 3.60
C GLU A 65 6.35 -4.70 2.98
N PHE A 66 5.71 -3.59 3.38
CA PHE A 66 6.02 -2.26 2.88
C PHE A 66 7.48 -1.87 3.18
N ILE A 67 7.95 -2.13 4.40
CA ILE A 67 9.36 -1.91 4.77
C ILE A 67 10.28 -2.80 3.94
N THR A 68 9.94 -4.08 3.78
CA THR A 68 10.73 -5.05 2.99
C THR A 68 10.89 -4.59 1.54
N ARG A 69 9.81 -4.12 0.91
CA ARG A 69 9.84 -3.58 -0.46
C ARG A 69 10.71 -2.33 -0.56
N ALA A 70 10.61 -1.43 0.42
CA ALA A 70 11.44 -0.23 0.47
C ALA A 70 12.94 -0.57 0.58
N VAL A 71 13.31 -1.49 1.49
CA VAL A 71 14.68 -1.96 1.68
C VAL A 71 15.23 -2.64 0.42
N LYS A 72 14.44 -3.52 -0.22
CA LYS A 72 14.80 -4.16 -1.49
C LYS A 72 15.06 -3.13 -2.59
N ARG A 73 14.22 -2.10 -2.71
CA ARG A 73 14.34 -1.05 -3.73
C ARG A 73 15.65 -0.25 -3.64
N VAL A 74 16.18 -0.07 -2.43
CA VAL A 74 17.45 0.63 -2.18
C VAL A 74 18.62 -0.32 -1.92
N LYS A 75 18.47 -1.61 -2.26
CA LYS A 75 19.51 -2.65 -2.14
C LYS A 75 20.11 -2.77 -0.72
N GLY A 76 19.26 -2.70 0.30
CA GLY A 76 19.69 -2.87 1.69
C GLY A 76 20.21 -1.60 2.39
N ASN A 77 20.36 -0.47 1.69
CA ASN A 77 20.82 0.76 2.34
C ASN A 77 19.74 1.32 3.29
N MET A 78 19.90 1.05 4.59
CA MET A 78 18.94 1.43 5.62
C MET A 78 18.75 2.94 5.77
N SER A 79 19.77 3.75 5.47
CA SER A 79 19.63 5.22 5.50
C SER A 79 18.74 5.71 4.36
N ASP A 80 18.88 5.13 3.17
CA ASP A 80 18.05 5.49 2.02
C ASP A 80 16.65 4.88 2.11
N ALA A 81 16.49 3.69 2.71
CA ALA A 81 15.19 3.10 3.00
C ALA A 81 14.41 4.00 3.98
N ALA A 82 15.07 4.49 5.03
CA ALA A 82 14.46 5.40 5.99
C ALA A 82 14.00 6.71 5.32
N LYS A 83 14.85 7.32 4.47
CA LYS A 83 14.45 8.50 3.67
C LYS A 83 13.26 8.22 2.77
N LEU A 84 13.26 7.07 2.07
CA LEU A 84 12.16 6.67 1.18
C LEU A 84 10.83 6.51 1.95
N LEU A 85 10.90 6.01 3.18
CA LEU A 85 9.76 5.84 4.08
C LEU A 85 9.38 7.12 4.84
N GLY A 86 10.12 8.23 4.66
CA GLY A 86 9.88 9.47 5.41
C GLY A 86 10.19 9.36 6.90
N LEU A 87 11.06 8.43 7.30
CA LEU A 87 11.42 8.14 8.68
C LEU A 87 12.88 8.50 8.98
N HIS A 88 13.16 8.83 10.24
CA HIS A 88 14.54 8.81 10.73
C HIS A 88 15.04 7.37 10.81
N ARG A 89 16.31 7.11 10.50
CA ARG A 89 16.91 5.76 10.50
C ARG A 89 16.69 5.01 11.82
N SER A 90 16.87 5.67 12.96
CA SER A 90 16.61 5.09 14.30
C SER A 90 15.14 4.71 14.53
N ASN A 91 14.20 5.45 13.94
CA ASN A 91 12.77 5.13 14.01
C ASN A 91 12.42 3.93 13.15
N LEU A 92 13.04 3.80 11.97
CA LEU A 92 12.89 2.63 11.11
C LEU A 92 13.33 1.36 11.86
N TYR A 93 14.52 1.34 12.47
CA TYR A 93 14.98 0.19 13.27
C TYR A 93 14.06 -0.12 14.45
N ARG A 94 13.57 0.90 15.16
CA ARG A 94 12.60 0.69 16.24
C ARG A 94 11.31 0.06 15.72
N LYS A 95 10.82 0.50 14.56
CA LYS A 95 9.61 -0.07 13.93
C LYS A 95 9.84 -1.51 13.48
N MET A 96 10.97 -1.82 12.86
CA MET A 96 11.32 -3.18 12.44
C MET A 96 11.38 -4.15 13.61
N ARG A 97 11.95 -3.75 14.76
CA ARG A 97 11.94 -4.56 15.98
C ARG A 97 10.54 -4.78 16.56
N GLN A 98 9.65 -3.78 16.49
CA GLN A 98 8.24 -3.93 16.89
C GLN A 98 7.45 -4.89 15.99
N LEU A 99 7.96 -5.14 14.79
CA LEU A 99 7.33 -5.98 13.78
C LEU A 99 8.00 -7.37 13.68
N ASP A 100 8.93 -7.69 14.59
CA ASP A 100 9.71 -8.94 14.55
C ASP A 100 10.43 -9.17 13.22
N MET A 101 10.88 -8.10 12.56
CA MET A 101 11.65 -8.20 11.32
C MET A 101 13.12 -8.49 11.64
N GLU A 102 13.73 -9.44 10.93
CA GLU A 102 15.17 -9.66 10.99
C GLU A 102 15.92 -8.44 10.44
N VAL A 103 16.85 -7.94 11.25
CA VAL A 103 17.69 -6.81 10.90
C VAL A 103 19.14 -7.30 10.94
N VAL A 104 19.77 -7.46 9.79
CA VAL A 104 21.22 -7.68 9.73
C VAL A 104 21.88 -6.33 9.96
N GLU A 105 22.57 -6.19 11.08
CA GLU A 105 23.38 -5.01 11.39
C GLU A 105 24.74 -5.13 10.66
N ASP A 106 25.13 -4.08 9.92
CA ASP A 106 26.50 -3.87 9.44
C ASP A 106 27.34 -3.18 10.52
#